data_AF-M4VFL7-F1
#
_entry.id   AF-M4VFL7-F1
#
_cell.length_a   1.000
_cell.length_b   1.000
_cell.length_c   1.000
_cell.angle_alpha   90.00
_cell.angle_beta   90.00
_cell.angle_gamma   90.00
#
_symmetry.space_group_name_H-M   'P 1'
#
loop_
_entity.id
_entity.type
_entity.pdbx_description
1 polymer ?
#
loop_
_entity_poly.entity_id
_entity_poly.type
_entity_poly.pdbx_seq_one_letter_code
_entity_poly.pdbx_strand_id
1 'polypeptide(L)'
;MIYKPKPAFTEKEKELLYLVAQLILENMEQTAPQPNKPRDIVALTDDEAEKLIQLLQTLAETKKFQEACYLVQNLTRQTSDIDKRLRDIYLYNRSTSEKRRVAANYKWAEFLERLGIRHSHSFQRKATPMTLENFYEMEKTLFEELQLDKKIVDLFMTLVSAQNKNLTHIQEQGVTKLPPQGIISAIKKPISVLKGNKRTHGNTLSELDLASIAIIVSNYSVLFTTRDWGVAGTLSMLAGAHTSTFIPPK
;
A
#
# COMPACT_ATOMS: atom_id res chain seq x y z
N MET A 1 0.93 16.38 15.94
CA MET A 1 1.56 15.27 16.67
C MET A 1 1.12 13.97 16.01
N ILE A 2 2.07 13.21 15.47
CA ILE A 2 1.81 11.91 14.85
C ILE A 2 1.73 10.87 15.95
N TYR A 3 0.61 10.14 16.02
CA TYR A 3 0.47 9.03 16.96
C TYR A 3 1.25 7.83 16.45
N LYS A 4 1.87 7.07 17.36
CA LYS A 4 2.57 5.83 17.03
C LYS A 4 1.67 4.88 16.22
N PRO A 5 2.13 4.30 15.09
CA PRO A 5 1.33 3.36 14.32
C PRO A 5 1.07 2.09 15.13
N LYS A 6 -0.02 1.39 14.81
CA LYS A 6 -0.33 0.07 15.38
C LYS A 6 -0.57 -0.93 14.25
N PRO A 7 0.48 -1.36 13.53
CA PRO A 7 0.36 -2.28 12.41
C PRO A 7 -0.36 -3.57 12.84
N ALA A 8 -1.45 -3.92 12.17
CA ALA A 8 -2.26 -5.09 12.50
C ALA A 8 -1.93 -6.26 11.58
N PHE A 9 -0.69 -6.75 11.66
CA PHE A 9 -0.20 -7.88 10.87
C PHE A 9 -0.58 -9.24 11.45
N THR A 10 -0.79 -10.20 10.56
CA THR A 10 -0.64 -11.63 10.85
C THR A 10 0.84 -12.04 10.79
N GLU A 11 1.19 -13.19 11.37
CA GLU A 11 2.56 -13.70 11.29
C GLU A 11 3.01 -13.94 9.83
N LYS A 12 2.10 -14.33 8.94
CA LYS A 12 2.39 -14.52 7.51
C LYS A 12 2.67 -13.20 6.80
N GLU A 13 2.00 -12.12 7.17
CA GLU A 13 2.25 -10.80 6.61
C GLU A 13 3.59 -10.22 7.09
N LYS A 14 3.98 -10.46 8.35
CA LYS A 14 5.32 -10.12 8.84
C LYS A 14 6.40 -10.91 8.11
N GLU A 15 6.18 -12.22 7.94
CA GLU A 15 7.09 -13.11 7.22
C GLU A 15 7.27 -12.66 5.75
N LEU A 16 6.19 -12.24 5.09
CA LEU A 16 6.23 -11.67 3.74
C LEU A 16 7.04 -10.38 3.69
N LEU A 17 6.77 -9.44 4.60
CA LEU A 17 7.47 -8.16 4.62
C LEU A 17 8.97 -8.36 4.87
N TYR A 18 9.32 -9.24 5.81
CA TYR A 18 10.71 -9.60 6.09
C TYR A 18 11.41 -10.17 4.86
N LEU A 19 10.81 -11.17 4.20
CA LEU A 19 11.38 -11.79 3.00
C LEU A 19 11.60 -10.77 1.89
N VAL A 20 10.62 -9.91 1.63
CA VAL A 20 10.70 -8.88 0.58
C VAL A 20 11.77 -7.84 0.93
N ALA A 21 11.84 -7.39 2.18
CA ALA A 21 12.84 -6.43 2.63
C ALA A 21 14.26 -7.00 2.50
N GLN A 22 14.46 -8.26 2.90
CA GLN A 22 15.73 -8.97 2.77
C GLN A 22 16.17 -9.06 1.31
N LEU A 23 15.29 -9.50 0.41
CA LEU A 23 15.58 -9.61 -1.03
C LEU A 23 15.98 -8.28 -1.67
N ILE A 24 15.36 -7.17 -1.24
CA ILE A 24 15.72 -5.82 -1.71
C ILE A 24 17.10 -5.43 -1.18
N LEU A 25 17.34 -5.62 0.13
CA LEU A 25 18.60 -5.23 0.76
C LEU A 25 19.78 -5.98 0.15
N GLU A 26 19.66 -7.30 -0.02
CA GLU A 26 20.68 -8.13 -0.64
C GLU A 26 21.00 -7.68 -2.06
N ASN A 27 19.99 -7.21 -2.81
CA ASN A 27 20.20 -6.66 -4.15
C ASN A 27 20.92 -5.32 -4.11
N MET A 28 20.59 -4.43 -3.15
CA MET A 28 21.26 -3.14 -2.97
C MET A 28 22.72 -3.26 -2.55
N GLU A 29 23.06 -4.31 -1.79
CA GLU A 29 24.40 -4.53 -1.25
C GLU A 29 25.34 -5.25 -2.21
N GLN A 30 24.87 -5.64 -3.40
CA GLN A 30 25.72 -6.19 -4.45
C GLN A 30 26.72 -5.14 -4.95
N THR A 31 27.91 -5.15 -4.35
CA THR A 31 29.03 -4.22 -4.62
C THR A 31 29.59 -4.28 -6.04
N ALA A 32 29.30 -5.33 -6.81
CA ALA A 32 29.75 -5.48 -8.18
C ALA A 32 28.55 -5.68 -9.12
N PRO A 33 28.32 -4.79 -10.10
CA PRO A 33 27.29 -5.02 -11.11
C PRO A 33 27.66 -6.29 -11.87
N GLN A 34 26.79 -7.32 -11.79
CA GLN A 34 27.00 -8.51 -12.60
C GLN A 34 26.89 -8.12 -14.08
N PRO A 35 27.90 -8.41 -14.91
CA PRO A 35 28.02 -7.84 -16.27
C PRO A 35 26.85 -8.19 -17.21
N ASN A 36 26.00 -9.15 -16.85
CA ASN A 36 24.85 -9.60 -17.64
C ASN A 36 23.50 -9.47 -16.92
N LYS A 37 23.43 -8.79 -15.77
CA LYS A 37 22.18 -8.62 -15.03
C LYS A 37 21.73 -7.15 -15.05
N PRO A 38 20.51 -6.84 -15.51
CA PRO A 38 19.93 -5.52 -15.32
C PRO A 38 19.93 -5.16 -13.84
N ARG A 39 20.34 -3.93 -13.50
CA ARG A 39 20.48 -3.49 -12.09
C ARG A 39 19.17 -3.56 -11.30
N ASP A 40 18.02 -3.52 -11.99
CA ASP A 40 16.69 -3.45 -11.38
C ASP A 40 16.03 -4.83 -11.19
N ILE A 41 16.78 -5.93 -11.35
CA ILE A 41 16.28 -7.30 -11.23
C ILE A 41 16.89 -7.99 -10.02
N VAL A 42 16.02 -8.48 -9.14
CA VAL A 42 16.34 -9.35 -8.02
C VAL A 42 16.24 -10.80 -8.47
N ALA A 43 17.26 -11.60 -8.17
CA ALA A 43 17.24 -13.04 -8.44
C ALA A 43 16.90 -13.75 -7.14
N LEU A 44 15.99 -14.73 -7.23
CA LEU A 44 15.52 -15.50 -6.10
C LEU A 44 15.98 -16.95 -6.29
N THR A 45 16.32 -17.61 -5.19
CA THR A 45 16.42 -19.06 -5.13
C THR A 45 15.06 -19.71 -5.37
N ASP A 46 15.04 -21.01 -5.67
CA ASP A 46 13.78 -21.76 -5.83
C ASP A 46 12.93 -21.74 -4.55
N ASP A 47 13.57 -21.89 -3.39
CA ASP A 47 12.91 -21.86 -2.08
C ASP A 47 12.32 -20.48 -1.76
N GLU A 48 13.06 -19.40 -2.03
CA GLU A 48 12.56 -18.02 -1.86
C GLU A 48 11.40 -17.72 -2.79
N ALA A 49 11.48 -18.16 -4.05
CA ALA A 49 10.42 -17.96 -5.02
C ALA A 49 9.15 -18.72 -4.63
N GLU A 50 9.26 -19.98 -4.20
CA GLU A 50 8.12 -20.77 -3.74
C GLU A 50 7.49 -20.18 -2.48
N LYS A 51 8.33 -19.79 -1.50
CA LYS A 51 7.88 -19.14 -0.27
C LYS A 51 7.18 -17.82 -0.56
N LEU A 52 7.74 -16.98 -1.42
CA LEU A 52 7.14 -15.70 -1.81
C LEU A 52 5.79 -15.91 -2.51
N ILE A 53 5.70 -16.87 -3.43
CA ILE A 53 4.44 -17.26 -4.08
C ILE A 53 3.40 -17.63 -3.01
N GLN A 54 3.74 -18.52 -2.08
CA GLN A 54 2.82 -18.99 -1.04
C GLN A 54 2.29 -17.83 -0.18
N LEU A 55 3.18 -16.95 0.26
CA LEU A 55 2.83 -15.80 1.11
C LEU A 55 1.94 -14.80 0.36
N LEU A 56 2.27 -14.48 -0.90
CA LEU A 56 1.46 -13.58 -1.73
C LEU A 56 0.08 -14.16 -2.05
N GLN A 57 -0.02 -15.48 -2.30
CA GLN A 57 -1.31 -16.16 -2.50
C GLN A 57 -2.16 -16.09 -1.23
N THR A 58 -1.57 -16.40 -0.08
CA THR A 58 -2.25 -16.33 1.22
C THR A 58 -2.80 -14.93 1.49
N LEU A 59 -1.99 -13.90 1.24
CA LEU A 59 -2.41 -12.50 1.36
C LEU A 59 -3.57 -12.18 0.41
N ALA A 60 -3.43 -12.52 -0.88
CA ALA A 60 -4.42 -12.22 -1.91
C ALA A 60 -5.78 -12.90 -1.67
N GLU A 61 -5.80 -14.03 -0.96
CA GLU A 61 -7.01 -14.79 -0.60
C GLU A 61 -7.64 -14.30 0.71
N THR A 62 -6.92 -13.51 1.51
CA THR A 62 -7.43 -13.02 2.78
C THR A 62 -8.54 -11.99 2.58
N LYS A 63 -9.73 -12.26 3.14
CA LYS A 63 -10.91 -11.38 3.03
C LYS A 63 -10.60 -9.92 3.40
N LYS A 64 -9.90 -9.69 4.51
CA LYS A 64 -9.53 -8.35 4.98
C LYS A 64 -8.66 -7.59 3.96
N PHE A 65 -7.73 -8.27 3.30
CA PHE A 65 -6.90 -7.67 2.24
C PHE A 65 -7.71 -7.37 0.97
N GLN A 66 -8.59 -8.29 0.56
CA GLN A 66 -9.50 -8.07 -0.56
C GLN A 66 -10.44 -6.89 -0.31
N GLU A 67 -10.98 -6.77 0.90
CA GLU A 67 -11.82 -5.65 1.34
C GLU A 67 -11.04 -4.33 1.36
N ALA A 68 -9.79 -4.33 1.82
CA ALA A 68 -8.91 -3.17 1.74
C ALA A 68 -8.64 -2.73 0.29
N CYS A 69 -8.28 -3.68 -0.59
CA CYS A 69 -8.09 -3.40 -2.02
C CYS A 69 -9.37 -2.84 -2.64
N TYR A 70 -10.51 -3.48 -2.36
CA TYR A 70 -11.81 -3.03 -2.85
C TYR A 70 -12.13 -1.63 -2.34
N LEU A 71 -11.89 -1.34 -1.06
CA LEU A 71 -12.10 -0.03 -0.47
C LEU A 71 -11.31 1.01 -1.27
N VAL A 72 -9.98 0.91 -1.26
CA VAL A 72 -9.07 1.91 -1.82
C VAL A 72 -9.33 2.13 -3.32
N GLN A 73 -9.57 1.07 -4.10
CA GLN A 73 -9.81 1.15 -5.55
C GLN A 73 -11.14 1.79 -5.94
N ASN A 74 -12.12 1.82 -5.04
CA ASN A 74 -13.46 2.29 -5.35
C ASN A 74 -13.79 3.64 -4.67
N LEU A 75 -12.88 4.22 -3.87
CA LEU A 75 -13.12 5.46 -3.10
C LEU A 75 -13.60 6.65 -3.95
N THR A 76 -13.21 6.72 -5.21
CA THR A 76 -13.60 7.81 -6.13
C THR A 76 -14.77 7.48 -7.03
N ARG A 77 -15.37 6.28 -6.89
CA ARG A 77 -16.57 5.92 -7.65
C ARG A 77 -17.80 6.52 -7.00
N GLN A 78 -18.45 7.44 -7.71
CA GLN A 78 -19.56 8.24 -7.18
C GLN A 78 -20.93 7.57 -7.39
N THR A 79 -21.13 6.35 -6.90
CA THR A 79 -22.47 5.73 -6.85
C THR A 79 -22.89 5.46 -5.42
N SER A 80 -24.18 5.64 -5.12
CA SER A 80 -24.74 5.48 -3.76
C SER A 80 -24.51 4.08 -3.19
N ASP A 81 -24.65 3.06 -4.05
CA ASP A 81 -24.51 1.65 -3.64
C ASP A 81 -23.05 1.30 -3.33
N ILE A 82 -22.11 1.83 -4.12
CA ILE A 82 -20.68 1.65 -3.86
C ILE A 82 -20.33 2.39 -2.57
N ASP A 83 -20.73 3.65 -2.40
CA ASP A 83 -20.43 4.42 -1.19
C ASP A 83 -20.91 3.72 0.09
N LYS A 84 -22.15 3.20 0.07
CA LYS A 84 -22.70 2.43 1.18
C LYS A 84 -21.83 1.21 1.51
N ARG A 85 -21.44 0.45 0.48
CA ARG A 85 -20.59 -0.73 0.65
C ARG A 85 -19.19 -0.40 1.17
N LEU A 86 -18.58 0.68 0.67
CA LEU A 86 -17.26 1.14 1.12
C LEU A 86 -17.30 1.56 2.58
N ARG A 87 -18.33 2.33 2.95
CA ARG A 87 -18.57 2.71 4.33
C ARG A 87 -18.70 1.48 5.23
N ASP A 88 -19.50 0.49 4.81
CA ASP A 88 -19.73 -0.72 5.61
C ASP A 88 -18.43 -1.51 5.79
N ILE A 89 -17.60 -1.67 4.74
CA ILE A 89 -16.26 -2.27 4.81
C ILE A 89 -15.35 -1.52 5.80
N TYR A 90 -15.28 -0.20 5.66
CA TYR A 90 -14.43 0.66 6.48
C TYR A 90 -14.80 0.56 7.96
N LEU A 91 -16.10 0.65 8.27
CA LEU A 91 -16.60 0.60 9.63
C LEU A 91 -16.46 -0.79 10.25
N TYR A 92 -16.73 -1.84 9.49
CA TYR A 92 -16.58 -3.22 9.94
C TYR A 92 -15.13 -3.48 10.38
N ASN A 93 -14.17 -3.18 9.51
CA ASN A 93 -12.75 -3.44 9.77
C ASN A 93 -12.12 -2.51 10.82
N ARG A 94 -12.67 -1.30 11.00
CA ARG A 94 -12.22 -0.34 12.03
C ARG A 94 -12.87 -0.59 13.40
N SER A 95 -13.95 -1.37 13.48
CA SER A 95 -14.66 -1.58 14.74
C SER A 95 -13.88 -2.49 15.69
N THR A 96 -13.38 -1.93 16.79
CA THR A 96 -12.92 -2.70 17.96
C THR A 96 -13.96 -2.84 19.06
N SER A 97 -15.17 -2.26 18.91
CA SER A 97 -16.33 -2.55 19.77
C SER A 97 -17.59 -1.77 19.32
N GLU A 98 -18.73 -2.39 19.58
CA GLU A 98 -20.12 -1.98 19.32
C GLU A 98 -20.49 -0.60 19.91
N LYS A 99 -20.19 0.53 19.23
CA LYS A 99 -20.80 1.82 19.61
C LYS A 99 -21.29 2.68 18.42
N ARG A 100 -22.63 2.79 18.37
CA ARG A 100 -23.54 3.81 17.78
C ARG A 100 -23.32 4.21 16.30
N ARG A 101 -24.29 3.83 15.44
CA ARG A 101 -24.40 4.14 14.00
C ARG A 101 -24.16 5.62 13.62
N VAL A 102 -24.53 6.58 14.47
CA VAL A 102 -24.36 8.02 14.21
C VAL A 102 -22.88 8.43 14.17
N ALA A 103 -22.05 7.90 15.09
CA ALA A 103 -20.61 8.15 15.09
C ALA A 103 -19.92 7.52 13.87
N ALA A 104 -20.53 6.50 13.28
CA ALA A 104 -20.00 5.77 12.15
C ALA A 104 -20.07 6.60 10.84
N ASN A 105 -21.20 7.27 10.59
CA ASN A 105 -21.33 8.19 9.46
C ASN A 105 -20.37 9.38 9.57
N TYR A 106 -20.21 9.94 10.77
CA TYR A 106 -19.26 11.02 11.01
C TYR A 106 -17.82 10.56 10.74
N LYS A 107 -17.40 9.41 11.27
CA LYS A 107 -16.05 8.85 11.04
C LYS A 107 -15.76 8.56 9.56
N TRP A 108 -16.77 8.12 8.81
CA TRP A 108 -16.64 7.90 7.37
C TRP A 108 -16.50 9.21 6.61
N ALA A 109 -17.37 10.19 6.87
CA ALA A 109 -17.30 11.51 6.26
C ALA A 109 -15.95 12.19 6.57
N GLU A 110 -15.53 12.15 7.84
CA GLU A 110 -14.24 12.68 8.28
C GLU A 110 -13.05 12.00 7.58
N PHE A 111 -13.10 10.69 7.39
CA PHE A 111 -12.07 9.97 6.64
C PHE A 111 -11.99 10.46 5.17
N LEU A 112 -13.13 10.59 4.50
CA LEU A 112 -13.18 11.07 3.11
C LEU A 112 -12.74 12.53 2.96
N GLU A 113 -13.09 13.40 3.92
CA GLU A 113 -12.64 14.79 3.97
C GLU A 113 -11.13 14.88 4.16
N ARG A 114 -10.57 14.11 5.09
CA ARG A 114 -9.12 14.09 5.32
C ARG A 114 -8.35 13.51 4.14
N LEU A 115 -8.96 12.63 3.36
CA LEU A 115 -8.39 12.12 2.13
C LEU A 115 -8.49 13.12 0.96
N GLY A 116 -9.32 14.15 1.05
CA GLY A 116 -9.56 15.15 0.00
C GLY A 116 -10.59 14.74 -1.05
N ILE A 117 -11.24 13.58 -0.92
CA ILE A 117 -12.15 13.05 -1.95
C ILE A 117 -13.56 13.64 -1.84
N ARG A 118 -13.99 14.04 -0.64
CA ARG A 118 -15.28 14.73 -0.44
C ARG A 118 -15.09 15.96 0.41
N HIS A 119 -15.72 17.05 -0.01
CA HIS A 119 -15.79 18.27 0.76
C HIS A 119 -17.22 18.41 1.25
N SER A 120 -17.45 18.35 2.56
CA SER A 120 -18.77 18.69 3.08
C SER A 120 -19.07 20.16 2.79
N HIS A 121 -20.27 20.42 2.26
CA HIS A 121 -20.82 21.77 2.16
C HIS A 121 -21.46 22.26 3.47
N SER A 122 -21.51 21.42 4.51
CA SER A 122 -22.05 21.82 5.80
C SER A 122 -21.11 22.78 6.55
N PHE A 123 -21.70 23.73 7.28
CA PHE A 123 -21.00 24.73 8.10
C PHE A 123 -20.40 24.16 9.40
N GLN A 124 -20.64 22.88 9.71
CA GLN A 124 -20.13 22.24 10.92
C GLN A 124 -18.73 21.68 10.65
N ARG A 125 -17.73 22.15 11.41
CA ARG A 125 -16.31 21.73 11.47
C ARG A 125 -15.89 20.74 10.37
N LYS A 126 -15.39 21.27 9.26
CA LYS A 126 -14.76 20.48 8.20
C LYS A 126 -13.44 19.91 8.71
N ALA A 127 -13.21 18.62 8.49
CA ALA A 127 -11.89 18.06 8.69
C ALA A 127 -10.97 18.59 7.58
N THR A 128 -9.76 19.01 7.94
CA THR A 128 -8.75 19.44 6.96
C THR A 128 -8.16 18.21 6.27
N PRO A 129 -7.99 18.24 4.93
CA PRO A 129 -7.20 17.26 4.22
C PRO A 129 -5.82 17.06 4.87
N MET A 130 -5.34 15.82 4.86
CA MET A 130 -3.97 15.51 5.30
C MET A 130 -3.00 16.13 4.30
N THR A 131 -2.08 16.99 4.77
CA THR A 131 -1.03 17.53 3.90
C THR A 131 -0.04 16.42 3.52
N LEU A 132 0.61 16.57 2.37
CA LEU A 132 1.55 15.56 1.88
C LEU A 132 2.80 15.47 2.75
N GLU A 133 3.22 16.57 3.36
CA GLU A 133 4.31 16.58 4.35
C GLU A 133 3.94 15.70 5.56
N ASN A 134 2.75 15.88 6.13
CA ASN A 134 2.29 15.06 7.25
C ASN A 134 2.10 13.60 6.83
N PHE A 135 1.66 13.34 5.59
CA PHE A 135 1.62 11.98 5.04
C PHE A 135 3.03 11.35 4.99
N TYR A 136 4.04 12.03 4.46
CA TYR A 136 5.40 11.49 4.37
C TYR A 136 6.03 11.27 5.74
N GLU A 137 5.80 12.15 6.72
CA GLU A 137 6.26 11.92 8.09
C GLU A 137 5.61 10.67 8.70
N MET A 138 4.31 10.47 8.48
CA MET A 138 3.60 9.26 8.93
C MET A 138 4.12 8.01 8.21
N GLU A 139 4.35 8.08 6.90
CA GLU A 139 4.88 6.98 6.11
C GLU A 139 6.27 6.53 6.61
N LYS A 140 7.16 7.50 6.82
CA LYS A 140 8.49 7.25 7.37
C LYS A 140 8.40 6.65 8.78
N THR A 141 7.56 7.23 9.64
CA THR A 141 7.32 6.72 11.01
C THR A 141 6.82 5.28 11.00
N LEU A 142 5.98 4.89 10.03
CA LEU A 142 5.55 3.51 9.86
C LEU A 142 6.74 2.61 9.57
N PHE A 143 7.53 2.90 8.54
CA PHE A 143 8.66 2.05 8.16
C PHE A 143 9.72 1.92 9.27
N GLU A 144 9.96 3.01 10.01
CA GLU A 144 10.85 2.99 11.18
C GLU A 144 10.29 2.10 12.30
N GLU A 145 8.97 2.14 12.57
CA GLU A 145 8.34 1.26 13.56
C GLU A 145 8.37 -0.22 13.13
N LEU A 146 8.39 -0.48 11.83
CA LEU A 146 8.58 -1.82 11.26
C LEU A 146 10.03 -2.30 11.32
N GLN A 147 10.95 -1.48 11.83
CA GLN A 147 12.36 -1.78 11.96
C GLN A 147 13.02 -2.15 10.62
N LEU A 148 12.56 -1.53 9.52
CA LEU A 148 13.19 -1.70 8.22
C LEU A 148 14.56 -1.01 8.19
N ASP A 149 15.50 -1.59 7.43
CA ASP A 149 16.80 -0.98 7.22
C ASP A 149 16.67 0.42 6.60
N LYS A 150 17.51 1.36 7.02
CA LYS A 150 17.44 2.75 6.58
C LYS A 150 17.51 2.90 5.05
N LYS A 151 18.32 2.09 4.35
CA LYS A 151 18.41 2.14 2.88
C LYS A 151 17.08 1.77 2.22
N ILE A 152 16.37 0.79 2.79
CA ILE A 152 15.04 0.37 2.33
C ILE A 152 14.03 1.50 2.58
N VAL A 153 14.07 2.11 3.77
CA VAL A 153 13.20 3.25 4.10
C VAL A 153 13.41 4.39 3.10
N ASP A 154 14.67 4.75 2.82
CA ASP A 154 15.01 5.81 1.87
C ASP A 154 14.54 5.47 0.44
N LEU A 155 14.67 4.21 0.00
CA LEU A 155 14.10 3.75 -1.27
C LEU A 155 12.58 3.91 -1.29
N PHE A 156 11.88 3.40 -0.28
CA PHE A 156 10.41 3.44 -0.25
C PHE A 156 9.90 4.87 -0.23
N MET A 157 10.52 5.75 0.55
CA MET A 157 10.17 7.17 0.58
C MET A 157 10.45 7.86 -0.77
N THR A 158 11.52 7.46 -1.48
CA THR A 158 11.80 7.95 -2.85
C THR A 158 10.70 7.52 -3.83
N LEU A 159 10.26 6.26 -3.78
CA LEU A 159 9.21 5.74 -4.64
C LEU A 159 7.84 6.37 -4.34
N VAL A 160 7.51 6.55 -3.05
CA VAL A 160 6.27 7.19 -2.61
C VAL A 160 6.25 8.67 -2.97
N SER A 161 7.37 9.39 -2.83
CA SER A 161 7.47 10.79 -3.23
C SER A 161 7.46 10.99 -4.76
N ALA A 162 7.95 10.03 -5.55
CA ALA A 162 7.80 10.06 -7.01
C ALA A 162 6.32 10.09 -7.45
N GLN A 163 5.39 9.63 -6.60
CA GLN A 163 3.95 9.66 -6.86
C GLN A 163 3.26 10.96 -6.43
N ASN A 164 4.01 12.00 -6.01
CA ASN A 164 3.46 13.25 -5.49
C ASN A 164 2.37 13.88 -6.39
N LYS A 165 2.62 13.92 -7.73
CA LYS A 165 1.64 14.44 -8.70
C LYS A 165 0.33 13.64 -8.69
N ASN A 166 0.42 12.32 -8.58
CA ASN A 166 -0.75 11.44 -8.56
C ASN A 166 -1.53 11.62 -7.24
N LEU A 167 -0.83 11.69 -6.11
CA LEU A 167 -1.44 11.91 -4.79
C LEU A 167 -2.12 13.29 -4.69
N THR A 168 -1.45 14.34 -5.18
CA THR A 168 -2.01 15.69 -5.26
C THR A 168 -3.29 15.71 -6.09
N HIS A 169 -3.27 15.06 -7.26
CA HIS A 169 -4.45 14.97 -8.13
C HIS A 169 -5.63 14.28 -7.45
N ILE A 170 -5.39 13.23 -6.65
CA ILE A 170 -6.44 12.56 -5.85
C ILE A 170 -7.04 13.52 -4.81
N GLN A 171 -6.19 14.27 -4.10
CA GLN A 171 -6.63 15.19 -3.05
C GLN A 171 -7.37 16.42 -3.60
N GLU A 172 -6.96 16.94 -4.76
CA GLU A 172 -7.54 18.14 -5.35
C GLU A 172 -8.80 17.86 -6.17
N GLN A 173 -8.79 16.77 -6.96
CA GLN A 173 -9.85 16.49 -7.93
C GLN A 173 -10.82 15.42 -7.44
N GLY A 174 -10.49 14.68 -6.37
CA GLY A 174 -11.29 13.55 -5.91
C GLY A 174 -11.40 12.43 -6.96
N VAL A 175 -10.46 12.38 -7.90
CA VAL A 175 -10.42 11.39 -9.00
C VAL A 175 -9.16 10.53 -8.85
N THR A 176 -9.35 9.23 -8.73
CA THR A 176 -8.26 8.26 -8.81
C THR A 176 -8.24 7.66 -10.21
N LYS A 177 -7.19 7.93 -10.99
CA LYS A 177 -6.90 7.17 -12.22
C LYS A 177 -6.10 5.91 -11.87
N LEU A 178 -6.66 5.05 -11.02
CA LEU A 178 -6.12 3.69 -10.90
C LEU A 178 -6.80 2.80 -11.93
N PRO A 179 -6.03 1.98 -12.67
CA PRO A 179 -6.64 0.90 -13.44
C PRO A 179 -7.46 0.02 -12.49
N PRO A 180 -8.63 -0.49 -12.92
CA PRO A 180 -9.37 -1.47 -12.16
C PRO A 180 -8.43 -2.58 -11.72
N GLN A 181 -8.45 -2.93 -10.43
CA GLN A 181 -7.59 -3.95 -9.85
C GLN A 181 -6.09 -3.59 -9.68
N GLY A 182 -5.64 -2.34 -9.87
CA GLY A 182 -4.22 -1.96 -9.76
C GLY A 182 -3.47 -2.51 -8.53
N ILE A 183 -4.00 -2.28 -7.32
CA ILE A 183 -3.43 -2.80 -6.06
C ILE A 183 -3.32 -4.33 -6.04
N ILE A 184 -4.41 -5.05 -6.36
CA ILE A 184 -4.38 -6.53 -6.33
C ILE A 184 -3.51 -7.09 -7.46
N SER A 185 -3.42 -6.41 -8.59
CA SER A 185 -2.53 -6.75 -9.69
C SER A 185 -1.05 -6.61 -9.29
N ALA A 186 -0.69 -5.62 -8.48
CA ALA A 186 0.67 -5.48 -7.95
C ALA A 186 1.09 -6.69 -7.07
N ILE A 187 0.12 -7.37 -6.45
CA ILE A 187 0.36 -8.61 -5.69
C ILE A 187 0.33 -9.85 -6.60
N LYS A 188 -0.61 -9.91 -7.56
CA LYS A 188 -0.80 -11.09 -8.42
C LYS A 188 0.21 -11.21 -9.56
N LYS A 189 0.70 -10.10 -10.12
CA LYS A 189 1.68 -10.09 -11.21
C LYS A 189 2.97 -10.82 -10.81
N PRO A 190 3.60 -10.56 -9.65
CA PRO A 190 4.77 -11.31 -9.19
C PRO A 190 4.53 -12.83 -9.09
N ILE A 191 3.34 -13.26 -8.64
CA ILE A 191 2.96 -14.68 -8.61
C ILE A 191 2.97 -15.28 -10.03
N SER A 192 2.35 -14.60 -10.98
CA SER A 192 2.30 -15.06 -12.38
C SER A 192 3.70 -15.11 -13.01
N VAL A 193 4.54 -14.11 -12.75
CA VAL A 193 5.92 -14.05 -13.24
C VAL A 193 6.74 -15.22 -12.69
N LEU A 194 6.73 -15.44 -11.38
CA LEU A 194 7.50 -16.52 -10.76
C LEU A 194 7.00 -17.92 -11.17
N LYS A 195 5.69 -18.11 -11.36
CA LYS A 195 5.15 -19.39 -11.87
C LYS A 195 5.49 -19.62 -13.35
N GLY A 196 5.53 -18.56 -14.16
CA GLY A 196 5.81 -18.63 -15.60
C GLY A 196 7.31 -18.74 -15.93
N ASN A 197 8.18 -18.10 -15.15
CA ASN A 197 9.61 -17.98 -15.42
C ASN A 197 10.44 -19.23 -15.12
N LYS A 198 9.86 -20.26 -14.47
CA LYS A 198 10.55 -21.54 -14.19
C LYS A 198 11.19 -22.20 -15.42
N ARG A 199 10.84 -21.80 -16.64
CA ARG A 199 11.27 -22.46 -17.89
C ARG A 199 12.32 -21.71 -18.72
N THR A 200 12.61 -20.42 -18.51
CA THR A 200 13.42 -19.67 -19.48
C THR A 200 14.46 -18.67 -18.93
N HIS A 201 14.25 -18.03 -17.78
CA HIS A 201 15.13 -16.93 -17.31
C HIS A 201 15.47 -16.96 -15.80
N GLY A 202 15.17 -18.07 -15.11
CA GLY A 202 15.30 -18.17 -13.66
C GLY A 202 14.24 -17.37 -12.89
N ASN A 203 14.15 -17.59 -11.58
CA ASN A 203 13.19 -16.88 -10.73
C ASN A 203 13.68 -15.45 -10.49
N THR A 204 13.16 -14.51 -11.27
CA THR A 204 13.56 -13.11 -11.20
C THR A 204 12.34 -12.21 -11.05
N LEU A 205 12.50 -11.15 -10.26
CA LEU A 205 11.50 -10.09 -10.06
C LEU A 205 12.17 -8.72 -10.16
N SER A 206 11.40 -7.71 -10.55
CA SER A 206 11.88 -6.33 -10.49
C SER A 206 11.96 -5.86 -9.04
N GLU A 207 12.99 -5.08 -8.70
CA GLU A 207 13.08 -4.38 -7.42
C GLU A 207 11.85 -3.50 -7.17
N LEU A 208 11.28 -2.89 -8.21
CA LEU A 208 10.05 -2.08 -8.11
C LEU A 208 8.82 -2.92 -7.77
N ASP A 209 8.72 -4.15 -8.27
CA ASP A 209 7.62 -5.06 -7.93
C ASP A 209 7.73 -5.46 -6.44
N LEU A 210 8.94 -5.75 -5.95
CA LEU A 210 9.20 -6.06 -4.54
C LEU A 210 8.91 -4.85 -3.63
N ALA A 211 9.41 -3.67 -3.98
CA ALA A 211 9.15 -2.45 -3.22
C ALA A 211 7.65 -2.12 -3.20
N SER A 212 6.95 -2.29 -4.32
CA SER A 212 5.49 -2.15 -4.39
C SER A 212 4.78 -3.11 -3.43
N ILE A 213 5.19 -4.38 -3.36
CA ILE A 213 4.63 -5.34 -2.42
C ILE A 213 4.84 -4.84 -0.98
N ALA A 214 6.06 -4.47 -0.62
CA ALA A 214 6.39 -4.03 0.73
C ALA A 214 5.58 -2.79 1.15
N ILE A 215 5.50 -1.78 0.28
CA ILE A 215 4.70 -0.56 0.52
C ILE A 215 3.23 -0.92 0.74
N ILE A 216 2.64 -1.76 -0.12
CA ILE A 216 1.23 -2.16 -0.01
C ILE A 216 0.97 -2.95 1.28
N VAL A 217 1.80 -3.95 1.57
CA VAL A 217 1.65 -4.82 2.76
C VAL A 217 1.78 -4.02 4.05
N SER A 218 2.82 -3.18 4.15
CA SER A 218 3.04 -2.31 5.29
C SER A 218 1.84 -1.39 5.55
N ASN A 219 1.32 -0.76 4.50
CA ASN A 219 0.30 0.27 4.65
C ASN A 219 -1.13 -0.26 4.79
N TYR A 220 -1.41 -1.42 4.20
CA TYR A 220 -2.64 -2.15 4.47
C TYR A 220 -2.79 -2.47 5.97
N SER A 221 -1.70 -2.78 6.66
CA SER A 221 -1.72 -3.14 8.09
C SER A 221 -2.24 -2.02 9.00
N VAL A 222 -2.12 -0.76 8.57
CA VAL A 222 -2.55 0.41 9.34
C VAL A 222 -3.85 1.05 8.84
N LEU A 223 -4.36 0.63 7.67
CA LEU A 223 -5.53 1.18 6.98
C LEU A 223 -6.78 1.31 7.88
N PHE A 224 -7.00 0.34 8.76
CA PHE A 224 -8.20 0.28 9.60
C PHE A 224 -7.95 0.60 11.08
N THR A 225 -6.78 1.15 11.43
CA THR A 225 -6.37 1.33 12.82
C THR A 225 -6.96 2.61 13.43
N THR A 226 -6.50 3.76 12.97
CA THR A 226 -6.93 5.08 13.43
C THR A 226 -7.36 5.94 12.25
N ARG A 227 -7.86 7.14 12.54
CA ARG A 227 -8.33 8.06 11.50
C ARG A 227 -7.18 8.43 10.55
N ASP A 228 -6.07 8.91 11.12
CA ASP A 228 -4.97 9.48 10.33
C ASP A 228 -4.15 8.37 9.68
N TRP A 229 -3.92 7.28 10.40
CA TRP A 229 -3.28 6.09 9.82
C TRP A 229 -4.09 5.44 8.72
N GLY A 230 -5.42 5.51 8.77
CA GLY A 230 -6.26 5.05 7.67
C GLY A 230 -6.11 5.89 6.41
N VAL A 231 -5.98 7.21 6.56
CA VAL A 231 -5.76 8.12 5.42
C VAL A 231 -4.36 7.90 4.84
N ALA A 232 -3.32 7.86 5.68
CA ALA A 232 -1.95 7.60 5.25
C ALA A 232 -1.83 6.23 4.55
N GLY A 233 -2.37 5.18 5.16
CA GLY A 233 -2.37 3.83 4.57
C GLY A 233 -3.11 3.78 3.23
N THR A 234 -4.20 4.55 3.08
CA THR A 234 -4.92 4.67 1.80
C THR A 234 -4.04 5.33 0.74
N LEU A 235 -3.47 6.50 1.02
CA LEU A 235 -2.60 7.23 0.10
C LEU A 235 -1.38 6.39 -0.30
N SER A 236 -0.78 5.70 0.65
CA SER A 236 0.39 4.86 0.38
C SER A 236 0.05 3.59 -0.41
N MET A 237 -1.09 2.94 -0.15
CA MET A 237 -1.55 1.84 -1.01
C MET A 237 -1.80 2.29 -2.46
N LEU A 238 -2.29 3.52 -2.66
CA LEU A 238 -2.41 4.12 -4.00
C LEU A 238 -1.03 4.35 -4.62
N ALA A 239 -0.09 4.93 -3.86
CA ALA A 239 1.28 5.16 -4.31
C ALA A 239 1.98 3.84 -4.71
N GLY A 240 1.92 2.81 -3.85
CA GLY A 240 2.48 1.49 -4.11
C GLY A 240 1.95 0.87 -5.40
N ALA A 241 0.64 0.94 -5.65
CA ALA A 241 0.07 0.44 -6.90
C ALA A 241 0.64 1.15 -8.15
N HIS A 242 0.91 2.44 -8.07
CA HIS A 242 1.53 3.19 -9.17
C HIS A 242 3.03 2.89 -9.32
N THR A 243 3.74 2.57 -8.24
CA THR A 243 5.16 2.18 -8.27
C THR A 243 5.41 0.98 -9.18
N SER A 244 4.53 -0.04 -9.15
CA SER A 244 4.63 -1.21 -10.03
C SER A 244 4.54 -0.91 -11.53
N THR A 245 4.08 0.31 -11.88
CA THR A 245 3.96 0.82 -13.25
C THR A 245 4.97 1.93 -13.57
N PHE A 246 5.78 2.32 -12.59
CA PHE A 246 6.75 3.40 -12.72
C PHE A 246 7.94 2.96 -13.57
N ILE A 247 8.32 3.78 -14.54
CA ILE A 247 9.55 3.64 -15.32
C ILE A 247 10.47 4.76 -14.81
N PRO A 248 11.60 4.44 -14.13
CA PRO A 248 12.51 5.47 -13.66
C PRO A 248 13.07 6.29 -14.83
N PRO A 249 13.26 7.61 -14.65
CA PRO A 249 13.97 8.41 -15.64
C PRO A 249 15.41 7.88 -15.78
N LYS A 250 15.86 7.72 -17.03
CA LYS A 250 17.20 7.26 -17.39
C LYS A 250 18.29 8.25 -16.96
#